data_AF-A0AA36J0J1-F1
#
_entry.id   AF-A0AA36J0J1-F1
#
_cell.length_a   1.000
_cell.length_b   1.000
_cell.length_c   1.000
_cell.angle_alpha   90.00
_cell.angle_beta   90.00
_cell.angle_gamma   90.00
#
_symmetry.space_group_name_H-M   'P 1'
#
loop_
_entity.id
_entity.type
_entity.pdbx_description
1 polymer ?
#
loop_
_entity_poly.entity_id
_entity_poly.type
_entity_poly.pdbx_seq_one_letter_code
_entity_poly.pdbx_strand_id
1 'polypeptide(L)'
;MMVNGSRLVQLRVRAANGDAAQNRTYQLSAFRAPCPLAQPFYAPDVRLCAMTCNDGYFPREATSRCEMCSEHCVRCRSWDLCEVCEASQWQALHFLRLADGRCQLLRIPWRLLLLGGCAAIGVVSLCFCFLFACCWGSTSRPKRRKPVQDLEQEEQSQRLLGISGSDED
;
A
#
# COMPACT_ATOMS: atom_id res chain seq x y z
N MET A 1 -19.65 -5.57 24.01
CA MET A 1 -20.17 -6.00 25.33
C MET A 1 -19.37 -5.35 26.44
N MET A 2 -19.90 -4.36 27.18
CA MET A 2 -19.22 -3.73 28.33
C MET A 2 -18.76 -4.77 29.37
N VAL A 3 -17.61 -4.53 29.99
CA VAL A 3 -17.15 -5.31 31.17
C VAL A 3 -17.91 -4.76 32.37
N ASN A 4 -18.29 -5.61 33.33
CA ASN A 4 -19.16 -5.23 34.44
C ASN A 4 -20.57 -4.77 33.98
N GLY A 5 -21.17 -5.51 33.06
CA GLY A 5 -22.50 -5.22 32.54
C GLY A 5 -23.31 -6.48 32.30
N SER A 6 -24.62 -6.39 32.54
CA SER A 6 -25.59 -7.36 32.06
C SER A 6 -26.23 -6.88 30.76
N ARG A 7 -26.56 -7.80 29.87
CA ARG A 7 -27.33 -7.52 28.65
C ARG A 7 -28.42 -8.56 28.50
N LEU A 8 -29.63 -8.08 28.21
CA LEU A 8 -30.74 -8.94 27.85
C LEU A 8 -30.70 -9.18 26.34
N VAL A 9 -30.50 -10.44 25.94
CA VAL A 9 -30.54 -10.87 24.55
C VAL A 9 -31.92 -11.47 24.29
N GLN A 10 -32.67 -10.91 23.34
CA GLN A 10 -33.95 -11.46 22.92
C GLN A 10 -33.76 -12.32 21.68
N LEU A 11 -34.09 -13.61 21.80
CA LEU A 11 -34.06 -14.58 20.71
C LEU A 11 -35.48 -14.81 20.23
N ARG A 12 -35.78 -14.44 18.99
CA ARG A 12 -37.07 -14.74 18.36
C ARG A 12 -36.92 -15.99 17.49
N VAL A 13 -37.54 -17.08 17.92
CA VAL A 13 -37.54 -18.35 17.19
C VAL A 13 -38.84 -18.45 16.40
N ARG A 14 -38.71 -18.75 15.10
CA ARG A 14 -39.84 -18.96 14.19
C ARG A 14 -39.81 -20.40 13.69
N ALA A 15 -40.98 -21.02 13.59
CA ALA A 15 -41.08 -22.38 13.08
C ALA A 15 -40.78 -22.41 11.56
N ALA A 16 -40.05 -23.43 11.11
CA ALA A 16 -39.62 -23.55 9.72
C ALA A 16 -40.77 -23.74 8.72
N ASN A 17 -41.90 -24.28 9.19
CA ASN A 17 -43.13 -24.45 8.42
C ASN A 17 -43.92 -23.16 8.19
N GLY A 18 -43.45 -22.01 8.71
CA GLY A 18 -44.15 -20.73 8.58
C GLY A 18 -45.34 -20.55 9.53
N ASP A 19 -45.59 -21.49 10.43
CA ASP A 19 -46.69 -21.40 11.39
C ASP A 19 -46.39 -20.31 12.44
N ALA A 20 -47.09 -19.19 12.34
CA ALA A 20 -46.92 -18.06 13.23
C ALA A 20 -47.37 -18.34 14.67
N ALA A 21 -48.24 -19.34 14.89
CA ALA A 21 -48.73 -19.71 16.22
C ALA A 21 -47.62 -20.32 17.09
N GLN A 22 -46.56 -20.85 16.47
CA GLN A 22 -45.40 -21.44 17.15
C GLN A 22 -44.26 -20.45 17.37
N ASN A 23 -44.44 -19.17 17.03
CA ASN A 23 -43.42 -18.16 17.29
C ASN A 23 -43.20 -17.98 18.80
N ARG A 24 -41.97 -18.20 19.27
CA ARG A 24 -41.59 -18.00 20.67
C ARG A 24 -40.46 -16.98 20.74
N THR A 25 -40.49 -16.15 21.79
CA THR A 25 -39.40 -15.22 22.10
C THR A 25 -38.79 -15.63 23.44
N TYR A 26 -37.50 -15.96 23.43
CA TYR A 26 -36.73 -16.26 24.63
C TYR A 26 -35.93 -15.02 25.03
N GLN A 27 -35.78 -14.80 26.33
CA GLN A 27 -34.93 -13.75 26.86
C GLN A 27 -33.78 -14.39 27.62
N LEU A 28 -32.55 -14.13 27.19
CA LEU A 28 -31.34 -14.59 27.84
C LEU A 28 -30.69 -13.41 28.54
N SER A 29 -30.44 -13.51 29.84
CA SER A 29 -29.62 -12.54 30.55
C SER A 29 -28.16 -12.99 30.49
N ALA A 30 -27.32 -12.24 29.79
CA ALA A 30 -25.88 -12.47 29.75
C ALA A 30 -25.21 -11.48 30.69
N PHE A 31 -24.48 -12.00 31.69
CA PHE A 31 -23.68 -11.21 32.61
C PHE A 31 -22.20 -11.52 32.39
N ARG A 32 -21.36 -10.48 32.42
CA ARG A 32 -19.92 -10.63 32.42
C ARG A 32 -19.34 -10.00 33.68
N ALA A 33 -18.68 -10.84 34.48
CA ALA A 33 -17.96 -10.41 35.67
C ALA A 33 -16.89 -9.35 35.33
N PRO A 34 -16.60 -8.42 36.25
CA PRO A 34 -15.49 -7.48 36.09
C PRO A 34 -14.15 -8.21 36.03
N CYS A 35 -13.16 -7.59 35.38
CA CYS A 35 -11.80 -8.08 35.41
C CYS A 35 -11.19 -7.92 36.82
N PRO A 36 -10.27 -8.81 37.24
CA PRO A 36 -9.62 -8.69 38.54
C PRO A 36 -8.69 -7.47 38.57
N LEU A 37 -8.42 -6.93 39.78
CA LEU A 37 -7.55 -5.76 39.96
C LEU A 37 -6.12 -5.99 39.45
N ALA A 38 -5.65 -7.24 39.47
CA ALA A 38 -4.35 -7.63 38.96
C ALA A 38 -4.29 -7.73 37.42
N GLN A 39 -5.40 -7.55 36.70
CA GLN A 39 -5.50 -7.49 35.23
C GLN A 39 -6.72 -6.64 34.85
N PRO A 40 -6.70 -5.31 35.11
CA PRO A 40 -7.92 -4.51 35.16
C PRO A 40 -8.58 -4.28 33.80
N PHE A 41 -7.88 -4.54 32.68
CA PHE A 41 -8.37 -4.22 31.35
C PHE A 41 -8.80 -5.46 30.58
N TYR A 42 -10.00 -5.47 30.02
CA TYR A 42 -10.41 -6.52 29.09
C TYR A 42 -9.89 -6.26 27.67
N ALA A 43 -9.12 -7.20 27.13
CA ALA A 43 -8.58 -7.21 25.77
C ALA A 43 -9.53 -7.95 24.81
N PRO A 44 -10.15 -7.26 23.83
CA PRO A 44 -11.19 -7.85 22.97
C PRO A 44 -10.65 -8.82 21.91
N ASP A 45 -9.41 -8.65 21.50
CA ASP A 45 -8.66 -9.46 20.53
C ASP A 45 -8.39 -10.87 21.07
N VAL A 46 -7.82 -10.98 22.27
CA VAL A 46 -7.56 -12.27 22.93
C VAL A 46 -8.72 -12.76 23.80
N ARG A 47 -9.74 -11.92 23.99
CA ARG A 47 -10.93 -12.17 24.82
C ARG A 47 -10.63 -12.49 26.28
N LEU A 48 -9.55 -11.94 26.82
CA LEU A 48 -9.07 -12.15 28.19
C LEU A 48 -8.85 -10.82 28.91
N CYS A 49 -8.76 -10.86 30.24
CA CYS A 49 -8.30 -9.72 31.03
C CYS A 49 -6.76 -9.63 30.93
N ALA A 50 -6.21 -8.43 30.93
CA ALA A 50 -4.78 -8.17 30.81
C ALA A 50 -4.37 -6.97 31.69
N MET A 51 -3.08 -6.95 32.04
CA MET A 51 -2.47 -5.80 32.72
C MET A 51 -2.18 -4.66 31.77
N THR A 52 -1.75 -4.98 30.56
CA THR A 52 -1.41 -4.05 29.49
C THR A 52 -2.14 -4.47 28.23
N CYS A 53 -2.49 -3.50 27.39
CA CYS A 53 -3.11 -3.78 26.10
C CYS A 53 -2.05 -4.19 25.08
N ASN A 54 -2.45 -5.06 24.14
CA ASN A 54 -1.60 -5.45 23.02
C ASN A 54 -1.39 -4.27 22.05
N ASP A 55 -0.39 -4.38 21.17
CA ASP A 55 -0.19 -3.39 20.12
C ASP A 55 -1.45 -3.23 19.25
N GLY A 56 -1.70 -2.00 18.82
CA GLY A 56 -2.95 -1.57 18.17
C GLY A 56 -4.06 -1.25 19.16
N TYR A 57 -3.83 -1.37 20.47
CA TYR A 57 -4.81 -1.02 21.50
C TYR A 57 -4.20 -0.18 22.62
N PHE A 58 -5.03 0.62 23.28
CA PHE A 58 -4.65 1.42 24.45
C PHE A 58 -5.60 1.17 25.63
N PRO A 59 -5.10 1.25 26.88
CA PRO A 59 -5.92 1.06 28.07
C PRO A 59 -6.83 2.27 28.29
N ARG A 60 -8.13 2.04 28.38
CA ARG A 60 -9.12 3.04 28.78
C ARG A 60 -9.66 2.73 30.17
N GLU A 61 -9.21 3.52 31.14
CA GLU A 61 -9.58 3.37 32.55
C GLU A 61 -11.08 3.54 32.78
N ALA A 62 -11.71 4.50 32.09
CA ALA A 62 -13.15 4.79 32.23
C ALA A 62 -14.05 3.59 31.92
N THR A 63 -13.61 2.68 31.03
CA THR A 63 -14.39 1.49 30.65
C THR A 63 -13.76 0.18 31.16
N SER A 64 -12.55 0.25 31.74
CA SER A 64 -11.72 -0.90 32.12
C SER A 64 -11.48 -1.86 30.95
N ARG A 65 -11.12 -1.31 29.79
CA ARG A 65 -10.91 -2.09 28.55
C ARG A 65 -9.76 -1.58 27.72
N CYS A 66 -9.25 -2.47 26.88
CA CYS A 66 -8.43 -2.11 25.75
C CYS A 66 -9.32 -1.64 24.60
N GLU A 67 -9.10 -0.42 24.13
CA GLU A 67 -9.75 0.16 22.96
C GLU A 67 -8.76 0.23 21.80
N MET A 68 -9.26 0.03 20.58
CA MET A 68 -8.41 -0.01 19.40
C MET A 68 -7.91 1.40 19.06
N CYS A 69 -6.65 1.49 18.67
CA CYS A 69 -6.04 2.72 18.15
C CYS A 69 -6.69 3.16 16.83
N SER A 70 -6.40 4.40 16.41
CA SER A 70 -6.75 4.87 15.07
C SER A 70 -6.11 4.01 13.98
N GLU A 71 -6.63 4.10 12.77
CA GLU A 71 -6.09 3.39 11.61
C GLU A 71 -4.58 3.67 11.44
N HIS A 72 -3.84 2.64 11.04
CA HIS A 72 -2.38 2.64 10.84
C HIS A 72 -1.52 2.97 12.07
N CYS A 73 -2.12 3.03 13.27
CA CYS A 73 -1.40 3.28 14.50
C CYS A 73 -1.13 1.99 15.28
N VAL A 74 0.15 1.68 15.50
CA VAL A 74 0.60 0.49 16.25
C VAL A 74 0.59 0.76 17.75
N ARG A 75 0.94 1.97 18.17
CA ARG A 75 0.92 2.34 19.59
C ARG A 75 0.32 3.73 19.74
N CYS A 76 -0.73 3.82 20.55
CA CYS A 76 -1.41 5.06 20.86
C CYS A 76 -1.62 5.20 22.36
N ARG A 77 -1.71 6.45 22.82
CA ARG A 77 -2.06 6.78 24.21
C ARG A 77 -3.56 6.99 24.38
N SER A 78 -4.19 7.49 23.33
CA SER A 78 -5.63 7.65 23.20
C SER A 78 -6.03 7.46 21.74
N TRP A 79 -7.33 7.40 21.46
CA TRP A 79 -7.82 7.24 20.10
C TRP A 79 -7.32 8.32 19.12
N ASP A 80 -7.11 9.55 19.60
CA ASP A 80 -6.64 10.69 18.79
C ASP A 80 -5.12 10.90 18.82
N LEU A 81 -4.39 10.22 19.72
CA LEU A 81 -2.97 10.45 19.95
C LEU A 81 -2.17 9.16 19.73
N CYS A 82 -1.70 9.01 18.49
CA CYS A 82 -0.77 7.99 18.07
C CYS A 82 0.68 8.38 18.39
N GLU A 83 1.43 7.41 18.91
CA GLU A 83 2.86 7.54 19.21
C GLU A 83 3.72 6.85 18.15
N VAL A 84 3.25 5.72 17.61
CA VAL A 84 3.99 4.90 16.64
C VAL A 84 3.06 4.41 15.54
N CYS A 85 3.41 4.72 14.29
CA CYS A 85 2.72 4.23 13.10
C CYS A 85 3.22 2.85 12.67
N GLU A 86 2.42 2.16 11.85
CA GLU A 86 2.84 0.94 11.16
C GLU A 86 4.07 1.19 10.28
N ALA A 87 4.86 0.14 10.07
CA ALA A 87 6.03 0.20 9.21
C ALA A 87 5.62 0.50 7.75
N SER A 88 6.37 1.39 7.10
CA SER A 88 6.16 1.73 5.69
C SER A 88 6.45 0.52 4.79
N GLN A 89 5.53 0.20 3.88
CA GLN A 89 5.71 -0.89 2.91
C GLN A 89 6.07 -0.31 1.54
N TRP A 90 7.35 -0.37 1.19
CA TRP A 90 7.89 0.20 -0.05
C TRP A 90 7.30 -0.44 -1.32
N GLN A 91 7.07 -1.75 -1.29
CA GLN A 91 6.53 -2.49 -2.45
C GLN A 91 5.09 -2.08 -2.81
N ALA A 92 4.30 -1.69 -1.81
CA ALA A 92 2.93 -1.23 -1.98
C ALA A 92 2.81 0.31 -2.07
N LEU A 93 3.94 1.03 -2.11
CA LEU A 93 3.97 2.50 -2.04
C LEU A 93 3.17 3.06 -0.84
N HIS A 94 3.14 2.30 0.26
CA HIS A 94 2.38 2.61 1.47
C HIS A 94 3.29 3.33 2.47
N PHE A 95 3.40 4.64 2.29
CA PHE A 95 4.21 5.51 3.15
C PHE A 95 3.33 6.12 4.22
N LEU A 96 3.64 5.85 5.48
CA LEU A 96 2.96 6.46 6.62
C LEU A 96 3.87 7.52 7.23
N ARG A 97 3.28 8.64 7.62
CA ARG A 97 3.95 9.69 8.39
C ARG A 97 3.13 10.01 9.62
N LEU A 98 3.80 10.09 10.77
CA LEU A 98 3.21 10.62 11.98
C LEU A 98 3.17 12.15 11.89
N ALA A 99 1.97 12.72 11.90
CA ALA A 99 1.73 14.17 11.89
C ALA A 99 0.56 14.49 12.83
N ASP A 100 0.76 15.45 13.75
CA ASP A 100 -0.25 15.89 14.72
C ASP A 100 -0.85 14.74 15.56
N GLY A 101 -0.02 13.76 15.92
CA GLY A 101 -0.49 12.59 16.67
C GLY A 101 -1.34 11.62 15.87
N ARG A 102 -1.37 11.72 14.53
CA ARG A 102 -2.09 10.78 13.66
C ARG A 102 -1.17 10.23 12.58
N CYS A 103 -1.42 8.99 12.20
CA CYS A 103 -0.73 8.36 11.08
C CYS A 103 -1.45 8.72 9.79
N GLN A 104 -0.77 9.46 8.92
CA GLN A 104 -1.31 9.87 7.63
C GLN A 104 -0.59 9.13 6.51
N LEU A 105 -1.38 8.63 5.56
CA LEU A 105 -0.83 8.06 4.34
C LEU A 105 -0.30 9.17 3.44
N LEU A 106 0.98 9.11 3.11
CA LEU A 106 1.62 10.03 2.17
C LEU A 106 1.13 9.73 0.76
N ARG A 107 0.11 10.47 0.32
CA ARG A 107 -0.39 10.37 -1.04
C ARG A 107 0.58 11.10 -1.98
N ILE A 108 1.39 10.33 -2.69
CA ILE A 108 2.28 10.87 -3.73
C ILE A 108 1.41 11.53 -4.81
N PRO A 109 1.59 12.84 -5.09
CA PRO A 109 0.82 13.53 -6.10
C PRO A 109 1.35 13.17 -7.50
N TRP A 110 1.00 11.98 -7.99
CA TRP A 110 1.45 11.44 -9.28
C TRP A 110 1.23 12.39 -10.44
N ARG A 111 0.17 13.21 -10.40
CA ARG A 111 -0.08 14.25 -11.41
C ARG A 111 1.06 15.27 -11.51
N LEU A 112 1.62 15.70 -10.39
CA LEU A 112 2.73 16.67 -10.37
C LEU A 112 4.03 16.03 -10.86
N LEU A 113 4.30 14.79 -10.46
CA LEU A 113 5.47 14.05 -10.95
C LEU A 113 5.38 13.78 -12.46
N LEU A 114 4.21 13.39 -12.96
CA LEU A 114 4.00 13.19 -14.39
C LEU A 114 4.12 14.50 -15.17
N LEU A 115 3.53 15.59 -14.67
CA LEU A 115 3.63 16.90 -15.31
C LEU A 115 5.10 17.36 -15.37
N GLY A 116 5.84 17.23 -14.27
CA GLY A 116 7.27 17.53 -14.21
C GLY A 116 8.09 16.66 -15.15
N GLY A 117 7.79 15.36 -15.23
CA GLY A 117 8.42 14.42 -16.16
C GLY A 117 8.18 14.79 -17.62
N CYS A 118 6.94 15.08 -18.00
CA CYS A 118 6.60 15.53 -19.36
C CYS A 118 7.30 16.85 -19.73
N ALA A 119 7.34 17.81 -18.82
CA ALA A 119 8.04 19.07 -19.04
C ALA A 119 9.55 18.87 -19.24
N ALA A 120 10.19 18.03 -18.41
CA ALA A 120 11.60 17.71 -18.54
C ALA A 120 11.91 17.02 -19.88
N ILE A 121 11.09 16.05 -20.30
CA ILE A 121 11.23 15.39 -21.61
C ILE A 121 11.07 16.41 -22.74
N GLY A 122 10.10 17.32 -22.64
CA GLY A 122 9.90 18.39 -23.62
C GLY A 122 11.12 19.30 -23.76
N VAL A 123 11.73 19.72 -22.65
CA VAL A 123 12.95 20.55 -22.65
C VAL A 123 14.14 19.80 -23.26
N VAL A 124 14.33 18.53 -22.89
CA VAL A 124 15.41 17.70 -23.43
C VAL A 124 15.23 17.51 -24.95
N SER A 125 14.01 17.21 -25.40
CA SER A 125 13.69 17.05 -26.82
C SER A 125 13.98 18.32 -27.62
N LEU A 126 13.52 19.48 -27.12
CA LEU A 126 13.82 20.77 -27.75
C LEU A 126 15.33 21.02 -27.82
N CYS A 127 16.07 20.77 -26.73
CA CYS A 127 17.52 20.92 -26.70
C CYS A 127 18.22 20.04 -27.74
N PHE A 128 17.82 18.76 -27.85
CA PHE A 128 18.34 17.86 -28.89
C PHE A 128 18.01 18.35 -30.30
N CYS A 129 16.78 18.81 -30.55
CA CYS A 129 16.41 19.37 -31.86
C CYS A 129 17.26 20.59 -32.24
N PHE A 130 17.54 21.49 -31.29
CA PHE A 130 18.42 22.64 -31.53
C PHE A 130 19.86 22.20 -31.86
N LEU A 131 20.40 21.22 -31.13
CA LEU A 131 21.74 20.69 -31.40
C LEU A 131 21.82 20.01 -32.78
N PHE A 132 20.82 19.22 -33.17
CA PHE A 132 20.80 18.56 -34.48
C PHE A 132 20.58 19.56 -35.63
N ALA A 133 19.69 20.55 -35.48
CA ALA A 133 19.46 21.56 -36.50
C ALA A 133 20.70 22.46 -36.72
N CYS A 134 21.41 22.82 -35.65
CA CYS A 134 22.65 23.58 -35.76
C CYS A 134 23.81 22.77 -36.37
N CYS A 135 23.89 21.46 -36.08
CA CYS A 135 24.96 20.61 -36.62
C CYS A 135 24.75 20.17 -38.08
N TRP A 136 23.49 20.02 -38.55
CA TRP A 136 23.24 19.60 -39.94
C TRP A 136 23.30 20.75 -40.97
N GLY A 137 23.16 22.00 -40.54
CA GLY A 137 23.17 23.17 -41.43
C GLY A 137 24.54 23.57 -42.00
N SER A 138 25.66 23.03 -41.49
CA SER A 138 27.02 23.44 -41.88
C SER A 138 27.78 22.45 -42.77
N THR A 139 27.14 21.37 -43.25
CA THR A 139 27.77 20.42 -44.20
C THR A 139 27.13 20.44 -45.57
N SER A 140 26.78 21.61 -46.11
CA SER A 140 26.72 21.78 -47.56
C SER A 140 28.15 21.88 -48.12
N ARG A 141 28.92 20.78 -48.02
CA ARG A 141 30.14 20.62 -48.82
C ARG A 141 29.70 20.43 -50.28
N PRO A 142 30.20 21.23 -51.24
CA PRO A 142 29.86 21.07 -52.65
C PRO A 142 30.26 19.67 -53.13
N LYS A 143 29.29 19.02 -53.77
CA LYS A 143 29.35 17.65 -54.31
C LYS A 143 30.41 17.56 -55.42
N ARG A 144 31.67 17.30 -55.07
CA ARG A 144 32.69 16.91 -56.05
C ARG A 144 32.47 15.44 -56.37
N ARG A 145 31.86 15.17 -57.54
CA ARG A 145 31.73 13.83 -58.12
C ARG A 145 33.08 13.11 -58.09
N LYS A 146 33.13 11.94 -57.46
CA LYS A 146 34.11 10.90 -57.79
C LYS A 146 33.37 9.60 -58.12
N PRO A 147 33.95 8.80 -59.02
CA PRO A 147 33.25 7.78 -59.78
C PRO A 147 33.16 6.45 -59.04
N VAL A 148 32.16 5.69 -59.47
CA VAL A 148 31.97 4.25 -59.42
C VAL A 148 33.27 3.45 -59.22
N GLN A 149 33.41 2.86 -58.05
CA GLN A 149 34.08 1.58 -57.78
C GLN A 149 33.63 1.12 -56.39
N ASP A 150 33.67 -0.18 -56.12
CA ASP A 150 33.24 -0.85 -54.88
C ASP A 150 31.82 -1.45 -54.92
N LEU A 151 31.55 -2.20 -55.99
CA LEU A 151 30.61 -3.33 -55.99
C LEU A 151 31.33 -4.68 -55.70
N GLU A 152 32.62 -4.66 -55.36
CA GLU A 152 33.46 -5.86 -55.17
C GLU A 152 33.68 -6.27 -53.69
N GLN A 153 33.30 -5.44 -52.72
CA GLN A 153 33.64 -5.70 -51.31
C GLN A 153 32.58 -6.51 -50.54
N GLU A 154 31.40 -6.75 -51.12
CA GLU A 154 30.33 -7.54 -50.51
C GLU A 154 30.54 -9.06 -50.68
N GLU A 155 31.29 -9.50 -51.70
CA GLU A 155 31.53 -10.93 -51.94
C GLU A 155 32.63 -11.53 -51.03
N GLN A 156 33.55 -10.71 -50.50
CA GLN A 156 34.63 -11.19 -49.63
C GLN A 156 34.19 -11.41 -48.17
N SER A 157 33.21 -10.66 -47.67
CA SER A 157 32.79 -10.78 -46.26
C SER A 157 31.86 -11.98 -46.00
N GLN A 158 31.19 -12.51 -47.04
CA GLN A 158 30.38 -13.73 -46.90
C GLN A 158 31.22 -15.02 -46.88
N ARG A 159 32.48 -14.99 -47.36
CA ARG A 159 33.40 -16.14 -47.20
C ARG A 159 34.04 -16.25 -45.81
N LEU A 160 33.93 -15.23 -44.96
CA LEU A 160 34.57 -15.21 -43.63
C LEU A 160 33.64 -15.64 -42.47
N LEU A 161 32.34 -15.80 -42.69
CA LEU A 161 31.38 -16.17 -41.63
C LEU A 161 30.64 -17.49 -41.85
N GLY A 162 30.96 -18.23 -42.91
CA GLY A 162 30.63 -19.65 -42.99
C GLY A 162 31.77 -20.45 -42.35
N ILE A 163 31.58 -20.93 -41.11
CA ILE A 163 31.98 -22.26 -40.58
C ILE A 163 31.89 -22.26 -39.03
N SER A 164 31.35 -23.38 -38.51
CA SER A 164 31.18 -23.82 -37.11
C SER A 164 30.04 -23.19 -36.31
N GLY A 165 28.91 -23.85 -36.02
CA GLY A 165 28.66 -25.30 -35.96
C GLY A 165 29.30 -25.91 -34.71
N SER A 166 28.48 -26.20 -33.69
CA SER A 166 28.61 -27.15 -32.56
C SER A 166 27.50 -26.77 -31.55
N ASP A 167 26.37 -27.47 -31.49
CA ASP A 167 26.13 -28.69 -30.70
C ASP A 167 26.61 -28.56 -29.25
N GLU A 168 25.69 -28.52 -28.29
CA GLU A 168 25.80 -29.27 -27.02
C GLU A 168 24.45 -29.28 -26.28
N ASP A 169 24.20 -30.43 -25.67
CA ASP A 169 22.94 -31.02 -25.14
C ASP A 169 22.21 -30.27 -24.01
#